data_AF-A0A2N9GYD3-F1
#
_entry.id   AF-A0A2N9GYD3-F1
#
_cell.length_a   1.000
_cell.length_b   1.000
_cell.length_c   1.000
_cell.angle_alpha   90.00
_cell.angle_beta   90.00
_cell.angle_gamma   90.00
#
_symmetry.space_group_name_H-M   'P 1'
#
loop_
_entity.id
_entity.type
_entity.pdbx_description
1 polymer ?
#
loop_
_entity_poly.entity_id
_entity_poly.type
_entity_poly.pdbx_seq_one_letter_code
_entity_poly.pdbx_strand_id
1 'polypeptide(L)'
;MWRKVLSAASASGSALRQPWCSIACRHSTSTTTTTVSSAVNSMILRSLKDHYLEVSKMTPPPKVSPPTPFTILTGALDGNGPVLKRSYGDNEEISISVMRLANIVSGGDHDDDDDDTINQLFLHVHVLKPEQKDSLHFLCGLYPDALGIHSVSMRPKADSSSFLVVPAQYTGPVFE
;
A
#
# COMPACT_ATOMS: atom_id res chain seq x y z
N MET A 1 3.40 52.53 36.72
CA MET A 1 2.37 53.52 37.08
C MET A 1 2.11 54.43 35.89
N TRP A 2 0.85 54.48 35.43
CA TRP A 2 0.18 55.64 34.80
C TRP A 2 0.60 55.95 33.33
N ARG A 3 -0.24 56.35 32.36
CA ARG A 3 -1.69 56.58 32.17
C ARG A 3 -1.91 56.72 30.65
N LYS A 4 -3.13 56.39 30.17
CA LYS A 4 -3.69 56.68 28.83
C LYS A 4 -3.63 58.17 28.47
N VAL A 5 -3.57 58.50 27.17
CA VAL A 5 -4.41 59.55 26.55
C VAL A 5 -4.73 59.18 25.09
N LEU A 6 -6.01 59.19 24.74
CA LEU A 6 -6.53 59.26 23.37
C LEU A 6 -6.78 60.73 23.03
N SER A 7 -6.60 61.13 21.78
CA SER A 7 -7.31 62.31 21.26
C SER A 7 -7.56 62.17 19.75
N ALA A 8 -8.83 62.32 19.38
CA ALA A 8 -9.32 62.39 18.02
C ALA A 8 -9.35 63.86 17.55
N ALA A 9 -9.20 64.09 16.25
CA ALA A 9 -9.70 65.30 15.60
C ALA A 9 -10.04 65.04 14.13
N SER A 10 -11.26 65.43 13.80
CA SER A 10 -11.96 65.41 12.52
C SER A 10 -11.52 66.53 11.57
N ALA A 11 -11.58 66.30 10.25
CA ALA A 11 -11.93 67.35 9.28
C ALA A 11 -12.33 66.76 7.92
N SER A 12 -13.56 67.08 7.52
CA SER A 12 -14.15 66.93 6.18
C SER A 12 -13.51 67.93 5.20
N GLY A 13 -13.29 67.54 3.94
CA GLY A 13 -12.86 68.52 2.92
C GLY A 13 -12.49 67.93 1.56
N SER A 14 -13.48 67.85 0.66
CA SER A 14 -13.42 68.09 -0.80
C SER A 14 -12.24 67.59 -1.67
N ALA A 15 -12.62 66.71 -2.61
CA ALA A 15 -12.21 66.64 -4.03
C ALA A 15 -10.73 66.40 -4.38
N LEU A 16 -10.44 65.34 -5.14
CA LEU A 16 -10.16 65.42 -6.58
C LEU A 16 -9.94 64.01 -7.18
N ARG A 17 -10.67 63.76 -8.27
CA ARG A 17 -10.51 62.79 -9.36
C ARG A 17 -9.29 61.85 -9.28
N GLN A 18 -9.54 60.55 -9.10
CA GLN A 18 -8.56 59.51 -9.43
C GLN A 18 -8.54 59.28 -10.95
N PRO A 19 -7.36 59.29 -11.60
CA PRO A 19 -7.23 58.84 -12.97
C PRO A 19 -7.24 57.32 -13.00
N TRP A 20 -8.18 56.74 -13.76
CA TRP A 20 -8.10 55.37 -14.23
C TRP A 20 -6.81 55.21 -15.06
N CYS A 21 -5.77 54.66 -14.45
CA CYS A 21 -4.74 53.97 -15.21
C CYS A 21 -5.30 52.60 -15.58
N SER A 22 -5.87 52.51 -16.78
CA SER A 22 -6.11 51.26 -17.48
C SER A 22 -4.77 50.52 -17.59
N ILE A 23 -4.53 49.58 -16.67
CA ILE A 23 -3.49 48.58 -16.85
C ILE A 23 -3.95 47.76 -18.06
N ALA A 24 -3.35 48.03 -19.22
CA ALA A 24 -3.40 47.08 -20.31
C ALA A 24 -2.85 45.77 -19.76
N CYS A 25 -3.73 44.80 -19.50
CA CYS A 25 -3.35 43.43 -19.24
C CYS A 25 -2.58 42.94 -20.46
N ARG A 26 -1.26 43.15 -20.47
CA ARG A 26 -0.37 42.34 -21.28
C ARG A 26 -0.54 40.94 -20.74
N HIS A 27 -1.32 40.14 -21.48
CA HIS A 27 -1.45 38.72 -21.30
C HIS A 27 -0.09 38.10 -21.62
N SER A 28 0.83 38.20 -20.66
CA SER A 28 2.09 37.47 -20.66
C SER A 28 1.72 36.04 -20.33
N THR A 29 1.72 35.23 -21.38
CA THR A 29 1.40 33.81 -21.41
C THR A 29 2.15 33.02 -20.34
N SER A 30 1.41 32.59 -19.32
CA SER A 30 1.72 31.42 -18.50
C SER A 30 1.49 30.14 -19.33
N THR A 31 2.16 30.01 -20.47
CA THR A 31 2.05 28.83 -21.34
C THR A 31 3.15 27.81 -21.07
N THR A 32 4.27 28.23 -20.50
CA THR A 32 5.47 27.40 -20.34
C THR A 32 5.27 26.23 -19.37
N THR A 33 4.58 26.41 -18.24
CA THR A 33 4.33 25.35 -17.27
C THR A 33 3.31 24.31 -17.76
N THR A 34 2.27 24.76 -18.47
CA THR A 34 1.24 23.89 -19.07
C THR A 34 1.79 23.07 -20.23
N THR A 35 2.66 23.64 -21.07
CA THR A 35 3.32 22.91 -22.16
C THR A 35 4.36 21.90 -21.66
N VAL A 36 5.06 22.20 -20.57
CA VAL A 36 6.00 21.26 -19.95
C VAL A 36 5.24 20.08 -19.34
N SER A 37 4.12 20.33 -18.64
CA SER A 37 3.28 19.26 -18.10
C SER A 37 2.67 18.38 -19.20
N SER A 38 2.17 18.96 -20.30
CA SER A 38 1.62 18.17 -21.41
C SER A 38 2.70 17.37 -22.14
N ALA A 39 3.91 17.92 -22.32
CA ALA A 39 5.05 17.21 -22.88
C ALA A 39 5.48 16.02 -22.00
N VAL A 40 5.59 16.23 -20.68
CA VAL A 40 5.90 15.15 -19.72
C VAL A 40 4.83 14.08 -19.73
N ASN A 41 3.54 14.46 -19.70
CA ASN A 41 2.43 13.51 -19.76
C ASN A 41 2.45 12.70 -21.07
N SER A 42 2.74 13.33 -22.21
CA SER A 42 2.84 12.63 -23.49
C SER A 42 4.02 11.64 -23.51
N MET A 43 5.12 11.99 -22.87
CA MET A 43 6.29 11.13 -22.73
C MET A 43 6.00 9.92 -21.84
N ILE A 44 5.34 10.12 -20.70
CA ILE A 44 4.89 9.05 -19.80
C ILE A 44 3.90 8.13 -20.52
N LEU A 45 2.88 8.68 -21.18
CA LEU A 45 1.87 7.90 -21.89
C LEU A 45 2.47 7.05 -23.01
N ARG A 46 3.42 7.62 -23.76
CA ARG A 46 4.19 6.86 -24.76
C ARG A 46 4.98 5.73 -24.10
N SER A 47 5.72 6.03 -23.04
CA SER A 47 6.50 5.03 -22.29
C SER A 47 5.62 3.88 -21.76
N LEU A 48 4.46 4.21 -21.15
CA LEU A 48 3.51 3.22 -20.66
C LEU A 48 2.92 2.37 -21.80
N LYS A 49 2.60 2.99 -22.94
CA LYS A 49 2.09 2.29 -24.12
C LYS A 49 3.12 1.32 -24.69
N ASP A 50 4.36 1.78 -24.82
CA ASP A 50 5.47 0.99 -25.35
C ASP A 50 5.77 -0.19 -24.41
N HIS A 51 5.85 0.07 -23.10
CA HIS A 51 6.02 -0.97 -22.08
C HIS A 51 4.87 -1.96 -22.05
N TYR A 52 3.61 -1.50 -22.15
CA TYR A 52 2.46 -2.39 -22.23
C TYR A 52 2.54 -3.31 -23.47
N LEU A 53 2.90 -2.76 -24.62
CA LEU A 53 3.05 -3.54 -25.85
C LEU A 53 4.19 -4.56 -25.74
N GLU A 54 5.29 -4.20 -25.08
CA GLU A 54 6.40 -5.10 -24.81
C GLU A 54 5.99 -6.27 -23.90
N VAL A 55 5.39 -5.96 -22.74
CA VAL A 55 4.88 -6.98 -21.79
C VAL A 55 3.82 -7.86 -22.44
N SER A 56 2.98 -7.32 -23.33
CA SER A 56 1.95 -8.09 -24.02
C SER A 56 2.49 -9.18 -24.96
N LYS A 57 3.75 -9.04 -25.42
CA LYS A 57 4.43 -10.06 -26.24
C LYS A 57 5.01 -11.18 -25.39
N MET A 58 5.13 -10.97 -24.07
CA MET A 58 5.62 -11.99 -23.16
C MET A 58 4.53 -13.02 -22.90
N THR A 59 4.90 -14.30 -22.90
CA THR A 59 3.99 -15.37 -22.50
C THR A 59 3.77 -15.30 -20.99
N PRO A 60 2.54 -15.10 -20.51
CA PRO A 60 2.29 -15.06 -19.07
C PRO A 60 2.64 -16.41 -18.43
N PRO A 61 3.05 -16.43 -17.15
CA PRO A 61 3.23 -17.67 -16.42
C PRO A 61 1.97 -18.55 -16.52
N PRO A 62 2.13 -19.87 -16.67
CA PRO A 62 1.00 -20.77 -16.81
C PRO A 62 0.12 -20.69 -15.56
N LYS A 63 -1.19 -20.69 -15.77
CA LYS A 63 -2.15 -20.75 -14.66
C LYS A 63 -2.05 -22.11 -14.01
N VAL A 64 -1.58 -22.14 -12.77
CA VAL A 64 -1.58 -23.35 -11.94
C VAL A 64 -2.84 -23.40 -11.09
N SER A 65 -3.51 -24.55 -11.07
CA SER A 65 -4.60 -24.81 -10.14
C SER A 65 -4.04 -25.13 -8.76
N PRO A 66 -4.74 -24.79 -7.67
CA PRO A 66 -4.32 -25.19 -6.34
C PRO A 66 -4.30 -26.73 -6.23
N PRO A 67 -3.43 -27.31 -5.39
CA PRO A 67 -3.45 -28.73 -5.10
C PRO A 67 -4.82 -29.14 -4.51
N THR A 68 -5.38 -30.26 -4.97
CA THR A 68 -6.57 -30.84 -4.34
C THR A 68 -6.27 -31.18 -2.88
N PRO A 69 -7.15 -30.85 -1.90
CA PRO A 69 -8.52 -30.34 -2.02
C PRO A 69 -8.66 -28.85 -1.62
N PHE A 70 -7.65 -28.01 -1.90
CA PHE A 70 -7.76 -26.58 -1.64
C PHE A 70 -8.64 -25.89 -2.68
N THR A 71 -9.45 -24.94 -2.20
CA THR A 71 -10.27 -24.04 -3.01
C THR A 71 -9.74 -22.62 -2.89
N ILE A 72 -9.81 -21.85 -3.97
CA ILE A 72 -9.47 -20.41 -3.95
C ILE A 72 -10.74 -19.65 -3.57
N LEU A 73 -10.77 -18.98 -2.41
CA LEU A 73 -11.94 -18.22 -1.96
C LEU A 73 -12.03 -16.83 -2.58
N THR A 74 -10.93 -16.12 -2.61
CA THR A 74 -10.84 -14.73 -3.07
C THR A 74 -9.46 -14.52 -3.68
N GLY A 75 -9.43 -14.03 -4.91
CA GLY A 75 -8.21 -13.71 -5.64
C GLY A 75 -8.35 -12.36 -6.30
N ALA A 76 -7.71 -11.35 -5.72
CA ALA A 76 -7.33 -10.14 -6.43
C ALA A 76 -6.13 -9.52 -5.72
N LEU A 77 -5.16 -9.06 -6.51
CA LEU A 77 -4.02 -8.26 -6.05
C LEU A 77 -4.42 -6.96 -5.33
N ASP A 78 -5.72 -6.63 -5.28
CA ASP A 78 -6.23 -5.31 -4.88
C ASP A 78 -6.39 -5.13 -3.36
N GLY A 79 -6.06 -6.15 -2.56
CA GLY A 79 -5.92 -5.99 -1.12
C GLY A 79 -6.12 -7.29 -0.37
N ASN A 80 -5.04 -7.80 0.23
CA ASN A 80 -4.96 -8.97 1.10
C ASN A 80 -4.68 -10.36 0.47
N GLY A 81 -4.38 -10.40 -0.83
CA GLY A 81 -3.81 -11.58 -1.50
C GLY A 81 -4.78 -12.76 -1.68
N PRO A 82 -4.37 -13.80 -2.43
CA PRO A 82 -5.18 -14.99 -2.63
C PRO A 82 -5.28 -15.80 -1.33
N VAL A 83 -6.51 -16.20 -0.96
CA VAL A 83 -6.76 -17.09 0.18
C VAL A 83 -7.12 -18.49 -0.31
N LEU A 84 -6.27 -19.47 -0.03
CA LEU A 84 -6.59 -20.89 -0.19
C LEU A 84 -7.31 -21.39 1.05
N LYS A 85 -8.45 -22.04 0.89
CA LYS A 85 -9.20 -22.65 1.98
C LYS A 85 -9.44 -24.13 1.75
N ARG A 86 -9.33 -24.90 2.82
CA ARG A 86 -9.65 -26.32 2.88
C ARG A 86 -10.27 -26.65 4.24
N SER A 87 -11.21 -27.59 4.24
CA SER A 87 -11.63 -28.29 5.46
C SER A 87 -10.77 -29.55 5.66
N TYR A 88 -10.29 -29.76 6.88
CA TYR A 88 -9.50 -30.92 7.26
C TYR A 88 -10.26 -31.73 8.33
N GLY A 89 -10.57 -32.99 8.01
CA GLY A 89 -11.51 -33.78 8.80
C GLY A 89 -12.88 -33.11 8.91
N ASP A 90 -13.59 -33.38 10.00
CA ASP A 90 -14.95 -32.84 10.22
C ASP A 90 -14.96 -31.50 10.95
N ASN A 91 -13.85 -31.15 11.62
CA ASN A 91 -13.83 -30.09 12.64
C ASN A 91 -12.73 -29.04 12.45
N GLU A 92 -11.90 -29.10 11.40
CA GLU A 92 -10.83 -28.13 11.20
C GLU A 92 -10.98 -27.41 9.86
N GLU A 93 -10.75 -26.11 9.86
CA GLU A 93 -10.69 -25.27 8.68
C GLU A 93 -9.30 -24.65 8.57
N ILE A 94 -8.65 -24.84 7.43
CA ILE A 94 -7.32 -24.32 7.13
C ILE A 94 -7.48 -23.23 6.08
N SER A 95 -7.05 -22.02 6.40
CA SER A 95 -6.98 -20.87 5.49
C SER A 95 -5.54 -20.40 5.33
N ILE A 96 -5.07 -20.25 4.10
CA ILE A 96 -3.69 -19.85 3.76
C ILE A 96 -3.77 -18.56 2.94
N SER A 97 -3.16 -17.49 3.42
CA SER A 97 -3.01 -16.24 2.66
C SER A 97 -1.55 -15.89 2.44
N VAL A 98 -1.26 -15.17 1.35
CA VAL A 98 0.10 -14.77 0.96
C VAL A 98 0.26 -13.27 1.13
N MET A 99 1.29 -12.86 1.84
CA MET A 99 1.74 -11.47 1.97
C MET A 99 3.09 -11.33 1.28
N ARG A 100 3.21 -10.33 0.39
CA ARG A 100 4.49 -9.99 -0.25
C ARG A 100 5.06 -8.77 0.43
N LEU A 101 6.29 -8.89 0.96
CA LEU A 101 7.09 -7.76 1.38
C LEU A 101 8.00 -7.36 0.21
N ALA A 102 7.68 -6.24 -0.43
CA ALA A 102 8.55 -5.65 -1.45
C ALA A 102 9.61 -4.79 -0.74
N ASN A 103 10.89 -5.12 -0.90
CA ASN A 103 11.97 -4.24 -0.44
C ASN A 103 12.03 -3.02 -1.36
N ILE A 104 11.73 -1.84 -0.80
CA ILE A 104 11.74 -0.55 -1.52
C ILE A 104 13.11 0.13 -1.38
N VAL A 105 14.20 -0.64 -1.25
CA VAL A 105 15.54 -0.05 -1.17
C VAL A 105 16.06 0.15 -2.59
N SER A 106 15.99 1.39 -3.07
CA SER A 106 16.60 1.81 -4.33
C SER A 106 18.10 1.56 -4.31
N GLY A 107 18.60 0.88 -5.34
CA GLY A 107 20.01 0.54 -5.52
C GLY A 107 20.94 1.72 -5.25
N GLY A 108 21.79 1.55 -4.24
CA GLY A 108 23.02 2.30 -4.10
C GLY A 108 24.06 1.67 -5.03
N ASP A 109 24.68 2.52 -5.83
CA ASP A 109 25.75 2.25 -6.79
C ASP A 109 26.83 1.32 -6.22
N HIS A 110 26.72 0.01 -6.49
CA HIS A 110 27.86 -0.89 -6.44
C HIS A 110 27.68 -1.96 -7.52
N ASP A 111 28.60 -1.91 -8.49
CA ASP A 111 28.88 -3.00 -9.42
C ASP A 111 29.11 -4.31 -8.66
N ASP A 112 28.75 -5.40 -9.33
CA ASP A 112 28.94 -6.82 -9.03
C ASP A 112 27.84 -7.51 -8.21
N ASP A 113 27.12 -8.37 -8.94
CA ASP A 113 26.29 -9.50 -8.49
C ASP A 113 25.42 -9.27 -7.25
N ASP A 114 24.15 -8.92 -7.44
CA ASP A 114 23.10 -9.39 -6.53
C ASP A 114 21.72 -9.35 -7.21
N ASP A 115 21.27 -10.53 -7.62
CA ASP A 115 19.88 -10.91 -7.94
C ASP A 115 18.94 -10.76 -6.70
N ASP A 116 19.39 -10.10 -5.63
CA ASP A 116 18.84 -10.16 -4.28
C ASP A 116 17.83 -9.05 -3.96
N THR A 117 17.16 -8.49 -4.98
CA THR A 117 15.91 -7.75 -4.73
C THR A 117 14.77 -8.75 -4.47
N ILE A 118 14.96 -9.60 -3.45
CA ILE A 118 14.08 -10.71 -3.11
C ILE A 118 12.75 -10.14 -2.61
N ASN A 119 11.70 -10.38 -3.37
CA ASN A 119 10.34 -10.23 -2.86
C ASN A 119 10.13 -11.30 -1.80
N GLN A 120 10.29 -10.95 -0.52
CA GLN A 120 10.09 -11.90 0.56
C GLN A 120 8.61 -12.21 0.67
N LEU A 121 8.24 -13.46 0.36
CA LEU A 121 6.88 -13.95 0.45
C LEU A 121 6.69 -14.63 1.81
N PHE A 122 5.67 -14.16 2.53
CA PHE A 122 5.22 -14.75 3.78
C PHE A 122 3.86 -15.42 3.59
N LEU A 123 3.70 -16.60 4.15
CA LEU A 123 2.42 -17.30 4.26
C LEU A 123 1.86 -17.10 5.67
N HIS A 124 0.61 -16.70 5.74
CA HIS A 124 -0.19 -16.75 6.95
C HIS A 124 -1.09 -17.98 6.86
N VAL A 125 -0.89 -18.94 7.77
CA VAL A 125 -1.74 -20.13 7.87
C VAL A 125 -2.58 -20.01 9.12
N HIS A 126 -3.90 -19.99 8.96
CA HIS A 126 -4.87 -20.01 10.03
C HIS A 126 -5.54 -21.38 10.11
N VAL A 127 -5.51 -22.00 11.28
CA VAL A 127 -6.23 -23.24 11.58
C VAL A 127 -7.33 -22.90 12.59
N LEU A 128 -8.57 -23.05 12.16
CA LEU A 128 -9.76 -22.75 12.94
C LEU A 128 -10.49 -24.03 13.32
N LYS A 129 -11.03 -24.07 14.54
CA LYS A 129 -11.96 -25.10 15.02
C LYS A 129 -13.30 -24.44 15.34
N PRO A 130 -14.45 -25.04 14.97
CA PRO A 130 -15.76 -24.43 15.22
C PRO A 130 -16.08 -24.27 16.71
N GLU A 131 -15.55 -25.16 17.55
CA GLU A 131 -15.76 -25.15 19.00
C GLU A 131 -14.80 -24.22 19.76
N GLN A 132 -13.75 -23.72 19.10
CA GLN A 132 -12.75 -22.86 19.74
C GLN A 132 -12.93 -21.40 19.35
N LYS A 133 -12.79 -20.52 20.34
CA LYS A 133 -12.82 -19.06 20.15
C LYS A 133 -11.53 -18.53 19.55
N ASP A 134 -10.44 -19.25 19.75
CA ASP A 134 -9.13 -18.91 19.21
C ASP A 134 -8.79 -19.82 18.02
N SER A 135 -8.00 -19.25 17.11
CA SER A 135 -7.41 -19.90 15.96
C SER A 135 -5.90 -19.99 16.13
N LEU A 136 -5.31 -21.04 15.59
CA LEU A 136 -3.87 -21.19 15.54
C LEU A 136 -3.34 -20.49 14.30
N HIS A 137 -2.39 -19.58 14.46
CA HIS A 137 -1.80 -18.80 13.39
C HIS A 137 -0.33 -19.14 13.24
N PHE A 138 0.08 -19.58 12.05
CA PHE A 138 1.47 -19.75 11.67
C PHE A 138 1.87 -18.64 10.72
N LEU A 139 3.02 -18.02 11.01
CA LEU A 139 3.74 -17.19 10.04
C LEU A 139 4.85 -18.03 9.45
N CYS A 140 4.85 -18.19 8.13
CA CYS A 140 5.84 -18.97 7.42
C CYS A 140 6.57 -18.14 6.36
N GLY A 141 7.88 -18.28 6.26
CA GLY A 141 8.68 -17.76 5.14
C GLY A 141 8.78 -18.80 4.02
N LEU A 142 8.67 -18.35 2.77
CA LEU A 142 8.95 -19.18 1.60
C LEU A 142 10.41 -19.05 1.17
N TYR A 143 11.06 -20.19 1.04
CA TYR A 143 12.38 -20.34 0.44
C TYR A 143 12.23 -21.12 -0.89
N PRO A 144 13.23 -21.09 -1.79
CA PRO A 144 13.15 -21.75 -3.09
C PRO A 144 12.82 -23.26 -3.03
N ASP A 145 13.23 -23.94 -1.97
CA ASP A 145 13.10 -25.39 -1.77
C ASP A 145 12.36 -25.79 -0.48
N ALA A 146 12.00 -24.84 0.37
CA ALA A 146 11.47 -25.11 1.71
C ALA A 146 10.48 -24.06 2.21
N LEU A 147 9.72 -24.45 3.23
CA LEU A 147 8.86 -23.58 4.02
C LEU A 147 9.41 -23.52 5.45
N GLY A 148 9.80 -22.35 5.92
CA GLY A 148 10.25 -22.15 7.30
C GLY A 148 9.13 -21.58 8.17
N ILE A 149 8.92 -22.15 9.35
CA ILE A 149 7.99 -21.58 10.35
C ILE A 149 8.74 -20.50 11.12
N HIS A 150 8.27 -19.26 11.05
CA HIS A 150 8.88 -18.11 11.75
C HIS A 150 8.20 -17.85 13.09
N SER A 151 6.89 -18.04 13.18
CA SER A 151 6.17 -17.92 14.45
C SER A 151 4.88 -18.74 14.48
N VAL A 152 4.46 -19.09 15.69
CA VAL A 152 3.22 -19.82 15.97
C VAL A 152 2.50 -19.11 17.10
N SER A 153 1.31 -18.58 16.87
CA SER A 153 0.56 -17.79 17.87
C SER A 153 -0.91 -18.19 17.92
N MET A 154 -1.58 -17.88 19.03
CA MET A 154 -3.03 -17.98 19.12
C MET A 154 -3.67 -16.62 18.81
N ARG A 155 -4.68 -16.61 17.94
CA ARG A 155 -5.41 -15.41 17.51
C ARG A 155 -6.91 -15.64 17.65
N PRO A 156 -7.67 -14.77 18.33
CA PRO A 156 -9.12 -14.85 18.39
C PRO A 156 -9.70 -14.88 17.00
N LYS A 157 -10.75 -15.67 16.85
CA LYS A 157 -11.59 -15.64 15.66
C LYS A 157 -12.16 -14.22 15.56
N ALA A 158 -11.92 -13.55 14.43
CA ALA A 158 -12.35 -12.19 14.21
C ALA A 158 -13.89 -12.12 14.11
N ASP A 159 -14.56 -11.98 15.25
CA ASP A 159 -15.90 -11.41 15.29
C ASP A 159 -15.73 -9.90 15.09
N SER A 160 -16.34 -9.38 14.04
CA SER A 160 -16.28 -7.99 13.60
C SER A 160 -16.32 -6.96 14.74
N SER A 161 -15.17 -6.49 15.24
CA SER A 161 -14.94 -5.14 15.75
C SER A 161 -13.57 -4.99 16.42
N SER A 162 -12.94 -3.86 16.14
CA SER A 162 -11.77 -3.27 16.81
C SER A 162 -10.37 -3.79 16.42
N PHE A 163 -9.70 -2.93 15.66
CA PHE A 163 -8.30 -2.92 15.20
C PHE A 163 -7.26 -2.78 16.35
N LEU A 164 -7.66 -2.98 17.61
CA LEU A 164 -6.76 -2.87 18.76
C LEU A 164 -6.56 -4.26 19.37
N VAL A 165 -5.59 -5.00 18.83
CA VAL A 165 -5.10 -6.24 19.44
C VAL A 165 -4.47 -5.89 20.78
N VAL A 166 -5.18 -6.17 21.87
CA VAL A 166 -4.61 -6.17 23.22
C VAL A 166 -3.52 -7.25 23.28
N PRO A 167 -2.30 -6.99 23.81
CA PRO A 167 -1.19 -7.95 23.84
C PRO A 167 -1.39 -9.19 24.75
N ALA A 168 -2.62 -9.55 25.10
CA ALA A 168 -2.91 -10.62 26.07
C ALA A 168 -2.88 -12.04 25.46
N GLN A 169 -2.55 -12.19 24.18
CA GLN A 169 -2.57 -13.48 23.47
C GLN A 169 -1.20 -14.13 23.44
N TYR A 170 -1.19 -15.45 23.56
CA TYR A 170 0.01 -16.26 23.46
C TYR A 170 0.67 -16.11 22.07
N THR A 171 1.86 -15.51 22.05
CA THR A 171 2.63 -15.21 20.83
C THR A 171 3.54 -16.36 20.38
N GLY A 172 3.52 -17.48 21.08
CA GLY A 172 4.38 -18.62 20.78
C GLY A 172 5.71 -18.64 21.50
N PRO A 173 6.44 -19.76 21.39
CA PRO A 173 7.85 -19.83 21.76
C PRO A 173 8.72 -19.10 20.73
N VAL A 174 9.96 -18.81 21.12
CA VAL A 174 11.00 -18.36 20.19
C VAL A 174 11.58 -19.59 19.48
N PHE A 175 11.68 -19.51 18.16
CA PHE A 175 12.33 -20.53 17.33
C PHE A 175 13.84 -20.27 17.27
N GLU A 176 14.65 -21.32 17.28
CA GLU A 176 16.11 -21.27 17.11
C GLU A 176 16.51 -21.15 15.64
#